data_AF-A0A1V5UG15-F1
#
_entry.id   AF-A0A1V5UG15-F1
#
_cell.length_a   1.000
_cell.length_b   1.000
_cell.length_c   1.000
_cell.angle_alpha   90.00
_cell.angle_beta   90.00
_cell.angle_gamma   90.00
#
_symmetry.space_group_name_H-M   'P 1'
#
loop_
_entity.id
_entity.type
_entity.pdbx_description
1 polymer ?
#
loop_
_entity_poly.entity_id
_entity_poly.type
_entity_poly.pdbx_seq_one_letter_code
_entity_poly.pdbx_strand_id
1 'polypeptide(L)'
;MALRAQNTLLIHGHNVRVVSMPSVEVFRRQDDAYKAEVLPLGKDKRIAVEILSSFGWHEWADYAMCLDRYGFSAPQKDILEYLKYTPETLARLVEGILDPKSVKAHESLYSSEGPSPIPPVLSDLDTPAAGEEALTLEDVEAKVEEKAAVKVKAEPKPKAEKKEKAEPVKKAEPKKEDK
;
A
#
# COMPACT_ATOMS: atom_id res chain seq x y z
N MET A 1 7.33 4.08 2.68
CA MET A 1 6.91 5.44 2.28
C MET A 1 7.75 6.50 2.99
N ALA A 2 7.77 6.57 4.33
CA ALA A 2 8.52 7.57 5.10
C ALA A 2 10.03 7.68 4.76
N LEU A 3 10.75 6.57 4.59
CA LEU A 3 12.17 6.60 4.19
C LEU A 3 12.40 7.23 2.81
N ARG A 4 11.45 7.09 1.87
CA ARG A 4 11.56 7.76 0.57
C ARG A 4 11.37 9.26 0.71
N ALA A 5 10.42 9.70 1.53
CA ALA A 5 10.23 11.12 1.83
C ALA A 5 11.45 11.73 2.54
N GLN A 6 12.07 10.99 3.48
CA GLN A 6 13.31 11.39 4.14
C GLN A 6 14.43 11.66 3.12
N ASN A 7 14.59 10.79 2.11
CA ASN A 7 15.60 11.01 1.07
C ASN A 7 15.33 12.28 0.26
N THR A 8 14.07 12.55 -0.11
CA THR A 8 13.69 13.79 -0.81
C THR A 8 13.98 15.02 0.04
N LEU A 9 13.59 14.99 1.33
CA LEU A 9 13.84 16.07 2.28
C LEU A 9 15.33 16.34 2.47
N LEU A 10 16.15 15.28 2.50
CA LEU A 10 17.60 15.42 2.59
C LEU A 10 18.20 16.16 1.39
N ILE A 11 17.72 15.87 0.18
CA ILE A 11 18.12 16.59 -1.05
C ILE A 11 17.74 18.08 -0.96
N HIS A 12 16.61 18.38 -0.32
CA HIS A 12 16.13 19.74 -0.10
C HIS A 12 16.80 20.45 1.10
N GLY A 13 17.76 19.79 1.77
CA GLY A 13 18.53 20.37 2.87
C GLY A 13 17.92 20.15 4.26
N HIS A 14 16.85 19.36 4.37
CA HIS A 14 16.21 19.03 5.63
C HIS A 14 16.65 17.65 6.13
N ASN A 15 17.34 17.62 7.27
CA ASN A 15 17.66 16.37 7.96
C ASN A 15 16.52 15.97 8.89
N VAL A 16 15.77 14.93 8.51
CA VAL A 16 14.62 14.42 9.28
C VAL A 16 14.88 13.02 9.82
N ARG A 17 14.32 12.72 10.99
CA ARG A 17 14.36 11.39 11.60
C ARG A 17 13.08 10.62 11.28
N VAL A 18 13.23 9.36 10.87
CA VAL A 18 12.10 8.42 10.72
C VAL A 18 12.12 7.45 11.89
N VAL A 19 11.01 7.36 12.61
CA VAL A 19 10.82 6.43 13.73
C VAL A 19 9.77 5.40 13.34
N SER A 20 10.08 4.11 13.52
CA SER A 20 9.11 3.03 13.39
C SER A 20 8.50 2.75 14.76
N MET A 21 7.17 2.83 14.86
CA MET A 21 6.43 2.64 16.11
C MET A 21 5.39 1.51 15.96
N PRO A 22 5.81 0.24 15.97
CA PRO A 22 4.93 -0.89 15.68
C PRO A 22 3.87 -1.15 16.76
N SER A 23 4.11 -0.73 18.00
CA SER A 23 3.15 -0.83 19.09
C SER A 23 3.22 0.41 19.97
N VAL A 24 2.18 1.23 19.89
CA VAL A 24 2.04 2.42 20.72
C VAL A 24 1.97 2.05 22.21
N GLU A 25 1.31 0.93 22.54
CA GLU A 25 1.16 0.48 23.92
C GLU A 25 2.49 0.06 24.56
N VAL A 26 3.33 -0.68 23.82
CA VAL A 26 4.66 -1.04 24.32
C VAL A 26 5.53 0.20 24.48
N PHE A 27 5.47 1.14 23.53
CA PHE A 27 6.23 2.39 23.62
C PHE A 27 5.78 3.27 24.79
N ARG A 28 4.47 3.33 25.06
CA ARG A 28 3.90 4.09 26.17
C ARG A 28 4.43 3.62 27.54
N ARG A 29 4.71 2.32 27.67
CA ARG A 29 5.26 1.72 28.90
C ARG A 29 6.76 1.94 29.10
N GLN A 30 7.47 2.43 28.10
CA GLN A 30 8.91 2.72 28.23
C GLN A 30 9.12 3.92 29.17
N ASP A 31 10.33 4.04 29.71
CA ASP A 31 10.71 5.18 30.52
C ASP A 31 10.80 6.48 29.69
N ASP A 32 10.73 7.61 30.38
CA ASP A 32 10.71 8.92 29.74
C ASP A 32 12.04 9.27 29.07
N ALA A 33 13.16 8.72 29.54
CA ALA A 33 14.46 8.93 28.91
C ALA A 33 14.52 8.24 27.55
N TYR A 34 14.04 6.99 27.43
CA TYR A 34 13.92 6.30 26.15
C TYR A 34 12.95 7.01 25.20
N LYS A 35 11.79 7.46 25.70
CA LYS A 35 10.84 8.23 24.87
C LYS A 35 11.45 9.53 24.34
N ALA A 36 12.21 10.24 25.16
CA ALA A 36 12.91 11.46 24.77
C ALA A 36 14.07 11.18 23.81
N GLU A 37 14.76 10.03 23.94
CA GLU A 37 15.80 9.61 23.00
C GLU A 37 15.20 9.35 21.61
N VAL A 38 14.07 8.62 21.55
CA VAL A 38 13.40 8.27 20.29
C VAL A 38 12.72 9.49 19.66
N LEU A 39 12.00 10.28 20.47
CA LEU A 39 11.21 11.46 20.06
C LEU A 39 11.72 12.74 20.75
N PRO A 40 12.92 13.25 20.37
CA PRO A 40 13.57 14.36 21.07
C PRO A 40 12.94 15.73 20.82
N LEU A 41 12.16 15.86 19.74
CA LEU A 41 11.51 17.12 19.36
C LEU A 41 10.08 17.21 19.92
N GLY A 42 9.56 18.43 20.05
CA GLY A 42 8.15 18.69 20.38
C GLY A 42 7.16 18.09 19.36
N LYS A 43 5.89 17.94 19.76
CA LYS A 43 4.84 17.34 18.90
C LYS A 43 4.52 18.21 17.68
N ASP A 44 4.75 19.51 17.82
CA ASP A 44 4.65 20.57 16.81
C ASP A 44 5.63 20.41 15.64
N LYS A 45 6.63 19.53 15.78
CA LYS A 45 7.62 19.22 14.72
C LYS A 45 7.55 17.77 14.27
N ARG A 46 6.49 17.05 14.64
CA ARG A 46 6.30 15.63 14.35
C ARG A 46 5.06 15.44 13.49
N ILE A 47 5.17 14.49 12.55
CA ILE A 47 4.05 14.01 11.76
C ILE A 47 3.93 12.49 11.94
N ALA A 48 2.76 12.03 12.39
CA ALA A 48 2.40 10.62 12.38
C ALA A 48 2.03 10.20 10.95
N VAL A 49 2.29 8.95 10.55
CA VAL A 49 2.04 8.50 9.17
C VAL A 49 1.51 7.08 9.18
N GLU A 50 0.22 6.91 8.86
CA GLU A 50 -0.45 5.61 8.89
C GLU A 50 -1.68 5.60 7.99
N ILE A 51 -1.89 4.56 7.17
CA ILE A 51 -3.10 4.43 6.33
C ILE A 51 -4.23 3.79 7.15
N LEU A 52 -4.55 4.38 8.30
CA LEU A 52 -5.65 4.06 9.21
C LEU A 52 -6.07 5.34 9.95
N SER A 53 -6.95 5.22 10.95
CA SER A 53 -7.46 6.38 11.69
C SER A 53 -6.35 7.17 12.38
N SER A 54 -6.53 8.49 12.45
CA SER A 54 -5.68 9.40 13.22
C SER A 54 -5.85 9.26 14.74
N PHE A 55 -6.87 8.51 15.19
CA PHE A 55 -7.17 8.36 16.60
C PHE A 55 -5.97 7.83 17.40
N GLY A 56 -5.64 8.52 18.50
CA GLY A 56 -4.50 8.19 19.37
C GLY A 56 -3.17 8.86 18.97
N TRP A 57 -2.98 9.29 17.72
CA TRP A 57 -1.71 9.88 17.28
C TRP A 57 -1.39 11.25 17.90
N HIS A 58 -2.42 11.99 18.36
CA HIS A 58 -2.28 13.26 19.09
C HIS A 58 -1.42 13.14 20.38
N GLU A 59 -1.26 11.94 20.93
CA GLU A 59 -0.34 11.69 22.04
C GLU A 59 1.13 11.88 21.63
N TRP A 60 1.46 11.75 20.34
CA TRP A 60 2.84 11.71 19.85
C TRP A 60 3.18 12.73 18.76
N ALA A 61 2.19 13.27 18.04
CA ALA A 61 2.39 14.22 16.96
C ALA A 61 1.18 15.16 16.83
N ASP A 62 1.42 16.43 16.50
CA ASP A 62 0.33 17.40 16.27
C ASP A 62 -0.19 17.31 14.83
N TYR A 63 0.58 16.70 13.92
CA TYR A 63 0.22 16.48 12.52
C TYR A 63 0.09 14.98 12.24
N ALA A 64 -0.87 14.61 11.40
CA ALA A 64 -1.15 13.21 11.09
C ALA A 64 -1.45 12.96 9.60
N MET A 65 -0.51 12.27 8.98
CA MET A 65 -0.50 11.40 7.80
C MET A 65 -1.60 10.32 7.67
N CYS A 66 -2.87 10.55 8.04
CA CYS A 66 -3.85 9.47 8.30
C CYS A 66 -5.06 9.38 7.36
N LEU A 67 -5.90 8.34 7.53
CA LEU A 67 -7.13 8.10 6.77
C LEU A 67 -8.35 7.92 7.71
N ASP A 68 -9.12 8.99 7.90
CA ASP A 68 -10.34 9.01 8.76
C ASP A 68 -11.64 8.81 7.98
N ARG A 69 -11.60 7.98 6.95
CA ARG A 69 -12.75 7.59 6.13
C ARG A 69 -12.60 6.14 5.68
N TYR A 70 -13.70 5.56 5.24
CA TYR A 70 -13.66 4.25 4.63
C TYR A 70 -12.79 4.24 3.36
N GLY A 71 -12.26 3.05 3.05
CA GLY A 71 -11.44 2.81 1.87
C GLY A 71 -12.25 2.82 0.57
N PHE A 72 -11.57 2.45 -0.51
CA PHE A 72 -12.15 2.29 -1.84
C PHE A 72 -11.93 0.87 -2.34
N SER A 73 -12.82 0.40 -3.21
CA SER A 73 -12.61 -0.86 -3.95
C SER A 73 -11.91 -0.57 -5.27
N ALA A 74 -10.59 -0.62 -5.26
CA ALA A 74 -9.73 -0.41 -6.42
C ALA A 74 -8.32 -0.98 -6.16
N PRO A 75 -7.48 -1.15 -7.19
CA PRO A 75 -6.07 -1.50 -6.98
C PRO A 75 -5.37 -0.50 -6.06
N GLN A 76 -4.51 -0.99 -5.17
CA GLN A 76 -3.84 -0.16 -4.15
C GLN A 76 -3.14 1.06 -4.74
N LYS A 77 -2.47 0.91 -5.90
CA LYS A 77 -1.75 2.00 -6.55
C LYS A 77 -2.66 3.18 -6.86
N ASP A 78 -3.82 2.91 -7.45
CA ASP A 78 -4.79 3.92 -7.86
C ASP A 78 -5.40 4.62 -6.64
N ILE A 79 -5.64 3.86 -5.55
CA ILE A 79 -6.12 4.40 -4.27
C ILE A 79 -5.09 5.37 -3.66
N LEU A 80 -3.82 4.96 -3.60
CA LEU A 80 -2.76 5.80 -3.01
C LEU A 80 -2.54 7.08 -3.84
N GLU A 81 -2.60 6.98 -5.16
CA GLU A 81 -2.50 8.14 -6.05
C GLU A 81 -3.69 9.09 -5.89
N TYR A 82 -4.91 8.54 -5.86
CA TYR A 82 -6.14 9.30 -5.63
C TYR A 82 -6.15 10.01 -4.27
N LEU A 83 -5.74 9.31 -3.20
CA LEU A 83 -5.61 9.86 -1.85
C LEU A 83 -4.39 10.78 -1.69
N LYS A 84 -3.58 10.95 -2.73
CA LYS A 84 -2.28 11.65 -2.68
C LYS A 84 -1.37 11.12 -1.56
N TYR A 85 -1.52 9.84 -1.22
CA TYR A 85 -0.72 9.17 -0.19
C TYR A 85 0.63 8.73 -0.78
N THR A 86 1.47 9.71 -1.07
CA THR A 86 2.77 9.49 -1.73
C THR A 86 3.92 10.09 -0.90
N PRO A 87 5.17 9.62 -1.10
CA PRO A 87 6.34 10.20 -0.45
C PRO A 87 6.50 11.70 -0.72
N GLU A 88 6.13 12.17 -1.91
CA GLU A 88 6.26 13.56 -2.33
C GLU A 88 5.27 14.47 -1.60
N THR A 89 4.04 13.99 -1.35
CA THR A 89 3.07 14.68 -0.51
C THR A 89 3.59 14.76 0.93
N LEU A 90 4.11 13.66 1.48
CA LEU A 90 4.68 13.67 2.83
C LEU A 90 5.85 14.65 2.97
N ALA A 91 6.77 14.69 1.99
CA ALA A 91 7.87 15.65 2.01
C ALA A 91 7.36 17.10 2.03
N ARG A 92 6.39 17.43 1.18
CA ARG A 92 5.76 18.76 1.16
C ARG A 92 5.06 19.11 2.48
N LEU A 93 4.38 18.15 3.11
CA LEU A 93 3.77 18.35 4.43
C LEU A 93 4.81 18.70 5.48
N VAL A 94 5.94 17.98 5.50
CA VAL A 94 7.04 18.23 6.44
C VAL A 94 7.67 19.60 6.20
N GLU A 95 7.90 19.99 4.94
CA GLU A 95 8.38 21.34 4.60
C GLU A 95 7.44 22.43 5.11
N GLY A 96 6.12 22.23 4.99
CA GLY A 96 5.13 23.15 5.53
C GLY A 96 5.10 23.26 7.05
N ILE A 97 5.40 22.17 7.76
CA ILE A 97 5.54 22.18 9.22
C ILE A 97 6.82 22.93 9.64
N LEU A 98 7.91 22.78 8.88
CA LEU A 98 9.19 23.43 9.17
C LEU A 98 9.22 24.91 8.81
N ASP A 99 8.64 25.28 7.66
CA ASP A 99 8.49 26.66 7.21
C ASP A 99 7.06 26.92 6.71
N PRO A 100 6.17 27.42 7.60
CA PRO A 100 4.78 27.72 7.26
C PRO A 100 4.61 28.77 6.15
N LYS A 101 5.63 29.56 5.83
CA LYS A 101 5.58 30.59 4.78
C LYS A 101 5.85 30.02 3.39
N SER A 102 6.42 28.81 3.31
CA SER A 102 6.79 28.15 2.06
C SER A 102 5.58 27.52 1.34
N VAL A 103 4.50 27.24 2.05
CA VAL A 103 3.31 26.56 1.49
C VAL A 103 2.30 27.58 0.95
N LYS A 104 1.79 27.32 -0.25
CA LYS A 104 0.72 28.13 -0.84
C LYS A 104 -0.58 27.93 -0.04
N ALA A 105 -1.18 29.01 0.45
CA ALA A 105 -2.34 29.03 1.36
C ALA A 105 -3.62 28.30 0.90
N HIS A 106 -3.71 27.81 -0.34
CA HIS A 106 -4.89 27.13 -0.90
C HIS A 106 -4.75 25.59 -0.94
N GLU A 107 -3.59 25.04 -0.61
CA GLU A 107 -3.42 23.60 -0.50
C GLU A 107 -3.87 23.21 0.91
N SER A 108 -5.16 22.88 1.07
CA SER A 108 -5.64 22.23 2.28
C SER A 108 -4.90 20.91 2.42
N LEU A 109 -3.82 20.93 3.20
CA LEU A 109 -2.88 19.84 3.36
C LEU A 109 -3.52 18.57 3.95
N TYR A 110 -4.76 18.71 4.43
CA TYR A 110 -5.72 17.65 4.71
C TYR A 110 -7.10 18.08 4.22
N SER A 111 -7.81 17.21 3.50
CA SER A 111 -9.16 17.48 3.02
C SER A 111 -10.12 17.55 4.21
N SER A 112 -10.41 18.75 4.68
CA SER A 112 -11.57 19.02 5.55
C SER A 112 -12.89 18.98 4.76
N GLU A 113 -12.85 18.80 3.43
CA GLU A 113 -14.01 18.37 2.68
C GLU A 113 -14.35 16.96 3.20
N GLY A 114 -15.32 16.93 4.11
CA GLY A 114 -15.83 15.71 4.72
C GLY A 114 -16.26 14.71 3.65
N PRO A 115 -16.49 13.44 4.05
CA PRO A 115 -16.90 12.42 3.11
C PRO A 115 -18.08 12.95 2.27
N SER A 116 -17.96 12.82 0.95
CA SER A 116 -19.07 12.93 0.00
C SER A 116 -20.33 12.35 0.65
N PRO A 117 -21.52 12.96 0.45
CA PRO A 117 -22.74 12.61 1.17
C PRO A 117 -22.84 11.09 1.23
N ILE A 118 -22.94 10.56 2.45
CA ILE A 118 -23.09 9.14 2.72
C ILE A 118 -24.12 8.64 1.71
N PRO A 119 -23.79 7.66 0.83
CA PRO A 119 -24.79 7.12 -0.07
C PRO A 119 -25.98 6.70 0.81
N PRO A 120 -27.22 6.98 0.41
CA PRO A 120 -28.39 6.69 1.23
C PRO A 120 -28.25 5.28 1.78
N VAL A 121 -28.49 5.15 3.09
CA VAL A 121 -28.38 3.89 3.82
C VAL A 121 -29.01 2.81 2.95
N LEU A 122 -28.24 1.79 2.59
CA LEU A 122 -28.74 0.66 1.81
C LEU A 122 -29.64 -0.17 2.74
N SER A 123 -30.82 0.36 3.04
CA SER A 123 -31.90 -0.29 3.80
C SER A 123 -32.45 -1.53 3.09
N ASP A 124 -31.99 -1.77 1.86
CA ASP A 124 -32.57 -2.71 0.93
C ASP A 124 -31.66 -3.93 0.69
N LEU A 125 -30.74 -4.23 1.62
CA LEU A 125 -29.91 -5.46 1.55
C LEU A 125 -30.73 -6.76 1.68
N ASP A 126 -31.97 -6.67 2.21
CA ASP A 126 -32.94 -7.77 2.26
C ASP A 126 -34.12 -7.59 1.28
N THR A 127 -34.13 -6.53 0.46
CA THR A 127 -35.13 -6.40 -0.61
C THR A 127 -34.52 -7.00 -1.87
N PRO A 128 -35.03 -8.13 -2.40
CA PRO A 128 -34.56 -8.62 -3.68
C PRO A 128 -34.75 -7.52 -4.72
N ALA A 129 -33.67 -7.17 -5.43
CA ALA A 129 -33.69 -6.17 -6.48
C ALA A 129 -34.83 -6.52 -7.45
N ALA A 130 -35.76 -5.58 -7.65
CA ALA A 130 -36.85 -5.78 -8.59
C ALA A 130 -36.27 -6.03 -9.99
N GLY A 131 -36.29 -7.30 -10.42
CA GLY A 131 -35.76 -7.75 -11.71
C GLY A 131 -34.65 -8.80 -11.66
N GLU A 132 -34.18 -9.22 -10.48
CA GLU A 132 -33.27 -10.37 -10.39
C GLU A 132 -34.09 -11.63 -10.07
N GLU A 133 -34.66 -12.26 -11.11
CA GLU A 133 -35.10 -13.65 -10.97
C GLU A 133 -33.85 -14.51 -10.73
N ALA A 134 -33.79 -15.15 -9.57
CA ALA A 134 -32.73 -16.09 -9.26
C ALA A 134 -32.69 -17.14 -10.37
N LEU A 135 -31.55 -17.22 -11.07
CA LEU A 135 -31.30 -18.27 -12.05
C LEU A 135 -31.56 -19.61 -11.39
N THR A 136 -32.46 -20.40 -11.97
CA THR A 136 -32.73 -21.74 -11.47
C THR A 136 -31.49 -22.61 -11.69
N LEU A 137 -31.35 -23.70 -10.92
CA LEU A 137 -30.24 -24.65 -11.10
C LEU A 137 -30.14 -25.13 -12.57
N GLU A 138 -31.29 -25.22 -13.24
CA GLU A 138 -31.42 -25.59 -14.65
C GLU A 138 -30.82 -24.51 -15.59
N ASP A 139 -31.00 -23.23 -15.28
CA ASP A 139 -30.42 -22.11 -16.05
C ASP A 139 -28.89 -22.01 -15.87
N VAL A 140 -28.40 -22.40 -14.69
CA VAL A 140 -26.96 -22.47 -14.40
C VAL A 140 -26.34 -23.64 -15.15
N GLU A 141 -26.99 -24.81 -15.15
CA GLU A 141 -26.54 -25.99 -15.89
C GLU A 141 -26.50 -25.75 -17.40
N ALA A 142 -27.53 -25.09 -17.97
CA ALA A 142 -27.57 -24.74 -19.38
C ALA A 142 -26.39 -23.81 -19.80
N LYS A 143 -26.05 -22.82 -18.96
CA LYS A 143 -24.90 -21.93 -19.20
C LYS A 143 -23.56 -22.62 -19.00
N VAL A 144 -23.48 -23.64 -18.15
CA VAL A 144 -22.28 -24.47 -17.98
C VAL A 144 -22.04 -25.33 -19.22
N GLU A 145 -23.09 -25.92 -19.80
CA GLU A 145 -22.97 -26.67 -21.06
C GLU A 145 -22.60 -25.79 -22.26
N GLU A 146 -23.16 -24.57 -22.36
CA GLU A 146 -22.78 -23.62 -23.41
C GLU A 146 -21.29 -23.23 -23.34
N LYS A 147 -20.78 -22.96 -22.12
CA LYS A 147 -19.35 -22.70 -21.90
C LYS A 147 -18.46 -23.93 -22.13
N ALA A 148 -18.96 -25.13 -21.84
CA ALA A 148 -18.23 -26.37 -22.12
C ALA A 148 -18.15 -26.63 -23.64
N ALA A 149 -19.21 -26.39 -24.40
CA ALA A 149 -19.24 -26.54 -25.86
C ALA A 149 -18.29 -25.58 -26.58
N VAL A 150 -18.11 -24.35 -26.06
CA VAL A 150 -17.13 -23.39 -26.59
C VAL A 150 -15.69 -23.84 -26.33
N LYS A 151 -15.42 -24.56 -25.24
CA LYS A 151 -14.07 -25.02 -24.87
C LYS A 151 -13.60 -26.26 -25.66
N VAL A 152 -14.50 -26.99 -26.33
CA VAL A 152 -14.16 -28.22 -27.10
C VAL A 152 -13.76 -27.94 -28.56
N LYS A 153 -13.93 -26.72 -29.09
CA LYS A 153 -13.54 -26.37 -30.47
C LYS A 153 -12.13 -25.80 -30.64
N ALA A 154 -11.37 -25.63 -29.56
CA ALA A 154 -9.96 -25.24 -29.65
C ALA A 154 -9.05 -26.45 -29.43
N GLU A 155 -8.40 -26.85 -30.53
CA GLU A 155 -7.28 -27.81 -30.65
C GLU A 155 -7.66 -29.31 -30.65
N PRO A 156 -6.92 -30.20 -31.36
CA PRO A 156 -5.44 -30.18 -31.36
C PRO A 156 -4.66 -30.81 -32.55
N LYS A 157 -3.32 -30.77 -32.43
CA LYS A 157 -2.33 -31.87 -32.57
C LYS A 157 -1.14 -31.69 -33.56
N PRO A 158 -0.01 -32.41 -33.33
CA PRO A 158 1.33 -31.82 -33.13
C PRO A 158 2.40 -32.39 -34.08
N LYS A 159 3.68 -32.01 -33.90
CA LYS A 159 4.91 -32.73 -34.34
C LYS A 159 6.11 -31.93 -33.81
N ALA A 160 7.24 -32.47 -33.34
CA ALA A 160 7.68 -33.80 -32.94
C ALA A 160 9.04 -33.61 -32.22
N GLU A 161 9.32 -34.43 -31.21
CA GLU A 161 10.60 -34.55 -30.52
C GLU A 161 11.77 -34.89 -31.45
N LYS A 162 12.98 -34.43 -31.08
CA LYS A 162 14.20 -35.20 -31.30
C LYS A 162 15.10 -35.19 -30.06
N LYS A 163 15.38 -36.42 -29.64
CA LYS A 163 16.12 -36.96 -28.49
C LYS A 163 17.52 -36.39 -28.23
N GLU A 164 17.77 -36.12 -26.95
CA GLU A 164 18.81 -36.70 -26.07
C GLU A 164 20.12 -37.22 -26.68
N LYS A 165 21.24 -36.71 -26.16
CA LYS A 165 22.41 -37.51 -25.76
C LYS A 165 23.25 -36.77 -24.72
N ALA A 166 23.46 -37.41 -23.57
CA ALA A 166 24.31 -36.97 -22.47
C ALA A 166 25.74 -37.54 -22.57
N GLU A 167 26.70 -36.74 -22.09
CA GLU A 167 28.02 -37.05 -21.48
C GLU A 167 29.16 -37.68 -22.30
N PRO A 168 30.46 -37.55 -21.89
CA PRO A 168 30.95 -37.24 -20.53
C PRO A 168 32.06 -36.18 -20.36
N VAL A 169 32.17 -35.77 -19.10
CA VAL A 169 33.29 -35.08 -18.44
C VAL A 169 34.61 -35.84 -18.67
N LYS A 170 35.63 -35.17 -19.21
CA LYS A 170 37.02 -35.67 -19.18
C LYS A 170 37.73 -35.14 -17.94
N LYS A 171 37.89 -36.02 -16.97
CA LYS A 171 38.94 -35.96 -15.94
C LYS A 171 40.22 -36.50 -16.59
N ALA A 172 41.29 -35.72 -16.62
CA ALA A 172 42.64 -36.19 -16.90
C ALA A 172 43.59 -35.60 -15.85
N GLU A 173 44.36 -36.52 -15.27
CA GLU A 173 45.24 -36.46 -14.11
C GLU A 173 46.61 -35.78 -14.40
N PRO A 174 47.55 -35.70 -13.42
CA PRO A 174 48.40 -34.53 -13.17
C PRO A 174 49.70 -34.52 -14.01
N LYS A 175 50.27 -33.32 -14.20
CA LYS A 175 51.67 -33.15 -14.65
C LYS A 175 52.53 -32.56 -13.53
N LYS A 176 53.28 -33.47 -12.91
CA LYS A 176 54.69 -33.44 -12.49
C LYS A 176 55.32 -32.10 -12.06
N GLU A 177 55.92 -32.18 -10.86
CA GLU A 177 57.14 -31.51 -10.43
C GLU A 177 58.15 -31.27 -11.56
N ASP A 178 58.77 -30.09 -11.57
CA ASP A 178 60.23 -29.95 -11.57
C ASP A 178 60.65 -28.48 -11.41
N LYS A 179 61.53 -28.27 -10.42
CA LYS A 179 62.35 -27.10 -10.05
C LYS A 179 61.77 -25.93 -9.24
#